data_AF-A0A535P6F3-F1
#
_entry.id   AF-A0A535P6F3-F1
#
_cell.length_a   1.000
_cell.length_b   1.000
_cell.length_c   1.000
_cell.angle_alpha   90.00
_cell.angle_beta   90.00
_cell.angle_gamma   90.00
#
_symmetry.space_group_name_H-M   'P 1'
#
loop_
_entity.id
_entity.type
_entity.pdbx_description
1 polymer ?
#
loop_
_entity_poly.entity_id
_entity_poly.type
_entity_poly.pdbx_seq_one_letter_code
_entity_poly.pdbx_strand_id
1 'polypeptide(L)'
;MLVLWELGSLALAWGMQRYDDIRYGIPRTYQTDAVVGHGGDSAQRPSHFIAVNLNRQAIVVEFPAGSQSGALSYVVPYYILGPGGDLTPITLEFRDVTSDGKPDMIIHMHLPSQDQTYVFINAGTKFRAPTAKDIIHL
;
A
#
# COMPACT_ATOMS: atom_id res chain seq x y z
N MET A 1 33.05 -3.26 24.07
CA MET A 1 31.72 -3.89 23.95
C MET A 1 30.67 -2.88 23.46
N LEU A 2 30.49 -1.73 24.13
CA LEU A 2 29.59 -0.66 23.64
C LEU A 2 29.91 -0.20 22.21
N VAL A 3 31.17 0.12 21.90
CA VAL A 3 31.56 0.58 20.54
C VAL A 3 31.27 -0.48 19.47
N LEU A 4 31.49 -1.76 19.77
CA LEU A 4 31.21 -2.86 18.85
C LEU A 4 29.69 -3.01 18.61
N TRP A 5 28.91 -2.85 19.67
CA TRP A 5 27.45 -2.86 19.62
C TRP A 5 26.92 -1.71 18.76
N GLU A 6 27.36 -0.48 19.02
CA GLU A 6 26.94 0.71 18.26
C GLU A 6 27.26 0.58 16.76
N LEU A 7 28.49 0.16 16.43
CA LEU A 7 28.90 -0.05 15.04
C LEU A 7 28.10 -1.19 14.38
N GLY A 8 27.80 -2.26 15.13
CA GLY A 8 26.97 -3.35 14.66
C GLY A 8 25.53 -2.91 14.35
N SER A 9 24.92 -2.11 15.23
CA SER A 9 23.58 -1.55 15.02
C SER A 9 23.52 -0.60 13.81
N LEU A 10 24.53 0.24 13.62
CA LEU A 10 24.64 1.12 12.45
C LEU A 10 24.76 0.32 11.14
N ALA A 11 25.61 -0.71 11.13
CA ALA A 11 25.77 -1.58 9.96
C ALA A 11 24.48 -2.35 9.63
N LEU A 12 23.74 -2.82 10.64
CA LEU A 12 22.47 -3.50 10.46
C LEU A 12 21.41 -2.57 9.87
N ALA A 13 21.27 -1.36 10.42
CA ALA A 13 20.33 -0.35 9.92
C ALA A 13 20.65 0.03 8.46
N TRP A 14 21.92 0.26 8.14
CA TRP A 14 22.37 0.52 6.76
C TRP A 14 22.07 -0.65 5.82
N GLY A 15 22.29 -1.89 6.28
CA GLY A 15 22.01 -3.10 5.49
C GLY A 15 20.52 -3.29 5.21
N MET A 16 19.66 -3.07 6.20
CA MET A 16 18.20 -3.10 6.03
C MET A 16 17.72 -2.03 5.05
N GLN A 17 18.23 -0.80 5.19
CA GLN A 17 17.90 0.27 4.25
C GLN A 17 18.31 -0.09 2.82
N ARG A 18 19.54 -0.59 2.61
CA ARG A 18 20.00 -0.99 1.28
C ARG A 18 19.19 -2.16 0.70
N TYR A 19 18.82 -3.13 1.53
CA TYR A 19 17.96 -4.24 1.12
C TYR A 19 16.59 -3.73 0.63
N ASP A 20 15.98 -2.83 1.39
CA ASP A 20 14.71 -2.22 1.01
C ASP A 20 14.83 -1.38 -0.26
N ASP A 21 15.92 -0.62 -0.41
CA ASP A 21 16.18 0.19 -1.61
C ASP A 21 16.30 -0.70 -2.86
N ILE A 22 16.88 -1.90 -2.73
CA ILE A 22 16.95 -2.88 -3.83
C ILE A 22 15.57 -3.52 -4.08
N ARG A 23 14.84 -3.87 -3.02
CA ARG A 23 13.57 -4.61 -3.11
C ARG A 23 12.41 -3.76 -3.61
N TYR A 24 12.36 -2.50 -3.18
CA TYR A 24 11.23 -1.59 -3.43
C TYR A 24 11.59 -0.40 -4.32
N GLY A 25 12.89 -0.13 -4.55
CA GLY A 25 13.34 1.09 -5.21
C GLY A 25 13.28 2.32 -4.30
N ILE A 26 13.77 3.45 -4.81
CA ILE A 26 13.58 4.77 -4.19
C ILE A 26 12.96 5.70 -5.24
N PRO A 27 11.72 6.21 -5.03
CA PRO A 27 10.83 5.96 -3.90
C PRO A 27 10.33 4.50 -3.85
N ARG A 28 10.01 3.99 -2.65
CA ARG A 28 9.57 2.60 -2.46
C ARG A 28 8.22 2.39 -3.16
N THR A 29 8.24 1.54 -4.19
CA THR A 29 7.07 1.15 -4.97
C THR A 29 6.75 -0.32 -4.74
N TYR A 30 5.47 -0.62 -4.61
CA TYR A 30 4.94 -1.98 -4.56
C TYR A 30 3.93 -2.12 -5.69
N GLN A 31 3.91 -3.28 -6.34
CA GLN A 31 2.97 -3.56 -7.42
C GLN A 31 2.36 -4.94 -7.22
N THR A 32 1.09 -5.07 -7.57
CA THR A 32 0.36 -6.34 -7.51
C THR A 32 -0.83 -6.33 -8.46
N ASP A 33 -1.31 -7.51 -8.81
CA ASP A 33 -2.50 -7.71 -9.62
C ASP A 33 -3.63 -8.28 -8.75
N ALA A 34 -4.86 -7.77 -8.93
CA ALA A 34 -6.03 -8.27 -8.24
C ALA A 34 -7.29 -8.17 -9.10
N VAL A 35 -8.23 -9.10 -8.90
CA VAL A 35 -9.56 -9.06 -9.51
C VAL A 35 -10.51 -8.45 -8.50
N VAL A 36 -10.93 -7.20 -8.74
CA VAL A 36 -11.73 -6.41 -7.80
C VAL A 36 -13.10 -6.03 -8.35
N GLY A 37 -13.42 -6.46 -9.57
CA GLY A 37 -14.69 -6.20 -10.25
C GLY A 37 -14.73 -4.85 -10.99
N HIS A 38 -13.60 -4.15 -11.10
CA HIS A 38 -13.53 -2.84 -11.75
C HIS A 38 -13.22 -2.97 -13.24
N GLY A 39 -13.88 -2.15 -14.07
CA GLY A 39 -13.60 -2.08 -15.50
C GLY A 39 -13.79 -3.38 -16.29
N GLY A 40 -14.46 -4.39 -15.71
CA GLY A 40 -14.60 -5.73 -16.31
C GLY A 40 -13.36 -6.61 -16.16
N ASP A 41 -12.58 -6.42 -15.09
CA ASP A 41 -11.44 -7.29 -14.78
C ASP A 41 -11.85 -8.75 -14.54
N SER A 42 -10.89 -9.65 -14.74
CA SER A 42 -11.07 -11.09 -14.58
C SER A 42 -9.76 -11.78 -14.25
N ALA A 43 -9.80 -13.07 -13.92
CA ALA A 43 -8.58 -13.84 -13.64
C ALA A 43 -7.59 -13.84 -14.83
N GLN A 44 -8.06 -13.66 -16.06
CA GLN A 44 -7.22 -13.57 -17.25
C GLN A 44 -6.70 -12.15 -17.52
N ARG A 45 -7.38 -11.14 -16.96
CA ARG A 45 -7.09 -9.71 -17.14
C ARG A 45 -7.36 -8.97 -15.81
N PRO A 46 -6.53 -9.20 -14.78
CA PRO A 46 -6.74 -8.56 -13.49
C PRO A 46 -6.47 -7.06 -13.59
N SER A 47 -6.96 -6.31 -12.61
CA SER A 47 -6.55 -4.91 -12.44
C SER A 47 -5.14 -4.86 -11.87
N HIS A 48 -4.31 -3.95 -12.40
CA HIS A 48 -2.93 -3.77 -11.95
C HIS A 48 -2.83 -2.58 -11.00
N PHE A 49 -2.13 -2.75 -9.89
CA PHE A 49 -2.00 -1.74 -8.85
C PHE A 49 -0.54 -1.37 -8.62
N ILE A 50 -0.30 -0.07 -8.47
CA ILE A 50 1.00 0.48 -8.07
C ILE A 50 0.78 1.31 -6.81
N ALA A 51 1.38 0.92 -5.70
CA ALA A 51 1.42 1.69 -4.47
C ALA A 51 2.77 2.37 -4.33
N VAL A 52 2.76 3.63 -3.92
CA VAL A 52 3.96 4.44 -3.71
C VAL A 52 3.81 5.28 -2.46
N ASN A 53 4.91 5.40 -1.71
CA ASN A 53 5.06 6.46 -0.73
C ASN A 53 5.63 7.70 -1.43
N LEU A 54 4.79 8.67 -1.72
CA LEU A 54 5.20 9.92 -2.34
C LEU A 54 5.16 11.03 -1.29
N ASN A 55 6.33 11.53 -0.89
CA ASN A 55 6.46 12.61 0.09
C ASN A 55 5.69 12.35 1.40
N ARG A 56 5.82 11.13 1.97
CA ARG A 56 5.13 10.70 3.20
C ARG A 56 3.63 10.53 3.05
N GLN A 57 3.12 10.39 1.83
CA GLN A 57 1.73 10.09 1.58
C GLN A 57 1.61 8.84 0.74
N ALA A 58 0.81 7.88 1.22
CA ALA A 58 0.53 6.66 0.48
C ALA A 58 -0.45 6.96 -0.66
N ILE A 59 -0.02 6.65 -1.88
CA ILE A 59 -0.80 6.80 -3.10
C ILE A 59 -0.85 5.44 -3.79
N VAL A 60 -2.04 5.05 -4.24
CA VAL A 60 -2.25 3.88 -5.07
C VAL A 60 -2.79 4.32 -6.41
N VAL A 61 -2.24 3.77 -7.49
CA VAL A 61 -2.76 3.90 -8.84
C VAL A 61 -3.26 2.54 -9.29
N GLU A 62 -4.50 2.51 -9.77
CA GLU A 62 -5.15 1.33 -10.33
C GLU A 62 -5.25 1.48 -11.85
N PHE A 63 -4.95 0.40 -12.56
CA PHE A 63 -5.15 0.22 -13.99
C PHE A 63 -6.20 -0.88 -14.21
N PRO A 64 -7.49 -0.51 -14.35
CA PRO A 64 -8.57 -1.50 -14.41
C PRO A 64 -8.42 -2.46 -15.59
N ALA A 65 -8.61 -3.75 -15.34
CA ALA A 65 -8.50 -4.83 -16.33
C ALA A 65 -7.19 -4.81 -17.17
N GLY A 66 -6.10 -4.37 -16.55
CA GLY A 66 -4.76 -4.23 -17.14
C GLY A 66 -4.64 -3.12 -18.18
N SER A 67 -5.63 -2.22 -18.27
CA SER A 67 -5.65 -1.14 -19.26
C SER A 67 -5.04 0.15 -18.72
N GLN A 68 -4.21 0.82 -19.54
CA GLN A 68 -3.71 2.16 -19.25
C GLN A 68 -4.81 3.22 -19.31
N SER A 69 -5.85 3.00 -20.14
CA SER A 69 -7.00 3.90 -20.22
C SER A 69 -7.88 3.74 -18.99
N GLY A 70 -8.24 4.87 -18.36
CA GLY A 70 -9.10 4.88 -17.17
C GLY A 70 -8.38 4.63 -15.86
N ALA A 71 -7.08 4.88 -15.78
CA ALA A 71 -6.34 4.79 -14.52
C ALA A 71 -6.96 5.64 -13.41
N LEU A 72 -7.07 5.07 -12.20
CA LEU A 72 -7.65 5.70 -11.03
C LEU A 72 -6.57 5.91 -9.96
N SER A 73 -6.65 7.02 -9.22
CA SER A 73 -5.72 7.29 -8.11
C SER A 73 -6.47 7.39 -6.79
N TYR A 74 -5.92 6.71 -5.79
CA TYR A 74 -6.41 6.68 -4.42
C TYR A 74 -5.33 7.20 -3.49
N VAL A 75 -5.67 8.24 -2.72
CA VAL A 75 -4.73 8.93 -1.83
C VAL A 75 -5.20 8.73 -0.39
N VAL A 76 -4.33 8.18 0.46
CA VAL A 76 -4.61 8.10 1.90
C VAL A 76 -4.72 9.53 2.46
N PRO A 77 -5.78 9.86 3.22
CA PRO A 77 -6.10 11.24 3.59
C PRO A 77 -5.17 11.84 4.66
N TYR A 78 -4.23 11.06 5.19
CA TYR A 78 -3.27 11.50 6.19
C TYR A 78 -1.83 11.20 5.75
N TYR A 79 -0.89 11.93 6.37
CA TYR A 79 0.54 11.77 6.15
C TYR A 79 1.15 10.77 7.15
N ILE A 80 2.20 10.09 6.70
CA ILE A 80 3.03 9.20 7.49
C ILE A 80 3.99 10.04 8.32
N LEU A 81 3.66 10.21 9.60
CA LEU A 81 4.44 11.01 10.54
C LEU A 81 5.57 10.18 11.18
N GLY A 82 6.61 10.87 11.64
CA GLY A 82 7.73 10.28 12.39
C GLY A 82 9.01 10.04 11.56
N PRO A 83 10.11 9.63 12.22
CA PRO A 83 11.36 9.26 11.57
C PRO A 83 11.17 8.08 10.60
N GLY A 84 11.75 8.18 9.39
CA GLY A 84 11.64 7.13 8.37
C GLY A 84 10.29 7.06 7.64
N GLY A 85 9.36 7.99 7.90
CA GLY A 85 8.05 8.04 7.25
C GLY A 85 8.13 8.19 5.72
N ASP A 86 9.17 8.82 5.19
CA ASP A 86 9.45 8.99 3.76
C ASP A 86 10.00 7.73 3.09
N LEU A 87 10.54 6.80 3.88
CA LEU A 87 11.03 5.49 3.46
C LEU A 87 10.06 4.37 3.86
N THR A 88 8.84 4.68 4.31
CA THR A 88 7.89 3.64 4.71
C THR A 88 7.39 2.87 3.48
N PRO A 89 7.59 1.55 3.38
CA PRO A 89 7.00 0.73 2.33
C PRO A 89 5.48 0.73 2.43
N ILE A 90 4.82 0.83 1.27
CA ILE A 90 3.38 0.69 1.15
C ILE A 90 3.10 -0.64 0.47
N THR A 91 2.31 -1.52 1.07
CA THR A 91 1.84 -2.75 0.42
C THR A 91 0.31 -2.81 0.40
N LEU A 92 -0.25 -3.69 -0.43
CA LEU A 92 -1.68 -3.83 -0.61
C LEU A 92 -2.13 -5.25 -0.30
N GLU A 93 -3.30 -5.35 0.31
CA GLU A 93 -4.08 -6.59 0.45
C GLU A 93 -5.50 -6.34 -0.08
N PHE A 94 -6.09 -7.34 -0.71
CA PHE A 94 -7.44 -7.28 -1.22
C PHE A 94 -8.29 -8.37 -0.57
N ARG A 95 -9.28 -7.94 0.22
CA ARG A 95 -10.17 -8.84 0.96
C ARG A 95 -11.48 -8.13 1.25
N ASP A 96 -12.58 -8.87 1.24
CA ASP A 96 -13.86 -8.35 1.69
C ASP A 96 -13.82 -8.13 3.22
N VAL A 97 -13.82 -6.87 3.66
CA VAL A 97 -13.84 -6.50 5.08
C VAL A 97 -15.16 -5.87 5.50
N THR A 98 -16.06 -5.62 4.54
CA THR A 98 -17.41 -5.08 4.77
C THR A 98 -18.50 -6.15 4.69
N SER A 99 -18.15 -7.39 4.34
CA SER A 99 -19.06 -8.53 4.12
C SER A 99 -20.09 -8.28 3.00
N ASP A 100 -19.73 -7.50 1.98
CA ASP A 100 -20.60 -7.19 0.84
C ASP A 100 -20.33 -8.07 -0.39
N GLY A 101 -19.37 -9.00 -0.29
CA GLY A 101 -18.95 -9.92 -1.34
C GLY A 101 -17.97 -9.31 -2.34
N LYS A 102 -17.49 -8.08 -2.13
CA LYS A 102 -16.48 -7.44 -2.97
C LYS A 102 -15.18 -7.26 -2.19
N PRO A 103 -14.03 -7.52 -2.82
CA PRO A 103 -12.76 -7.27 -2.16
C PRO A 103 -12.53 -5.77 -2.02
N ASP A 104 -12.38 -5.32 -0.77
CA ASP A 104 -11.93 -3.98 -0.41
C ASP A 104 -10.40 -3.91 -0.51
N MET A 105 -9.86 -2.69 -0.65
CA MET A 105 -8.42 -2.46 -0.72
C MET A 105 -7.90 -2.04 0.65
N ILE A 106 -6.99 -2.84 1.20
CA ILE A 106 -6.33 -2.61 2.48
C ILE A 106 -4.90 -2.16 2.18
N ILE A 107 -4.56 -0.96 2.61
CA ILE A 107 -3.23 -0.37 2.44
C ILE A 107 -2.46 -0.57 3.75
N HIS A 108 -1.33 -1.26 3.68
CA HIS A 108 -0.41 -1.43 4.81
C HIS A 108 0.78 -0.47 4.66
N MET A 109 1.00 0.35 5.68
CA MET A 109 2.14 1.26 5.82
C MET A 109 3.08 0.70 6.88
N HIS A 110 4.24 0.18 6.46
CA HIS A 110 5.16 -0.53 7.35
C HIS A 110 6.16 0.41 8.03
N LEU A 111 5.72 1.19 9.02
CA LEU A 111 6.64 2.05 9.76
C LEU A 111 7.54 1.20 10.67
N PRO A 112 8.78 1.64 10.96
CA PRO A 112 9.69 0.90 11.83
C PRO A 112 9.14 0.58 13.22
N SER A 113 8.23 1.42 13.74
CA SER A 113 7.65 1.27 15.07
C SER A 113 6.35 0.46 15.11
N GLN A 114 5.55 0.51 14.04
CA GLN A 114 4.25 -0.17 13.96
C GLN A 114 3.72 -0.15 12.51
N ASP A 115 2.98 -1.18 12.14
CA ASP A 115 2.20 -1.16 10.91
C ASP A 115 0.96 -0.29 11.10
N GLN A 116 0.68 0.58 10.12
CA GLN A 116 -0.57 1.34 10.04
C GLN A 116 -1.37 0.86 8.84
N THR A 117 -2.68 0.88 8.95
CA THR A 117 -3.57 0.38 7.90
C THR A 117 -4.61 1.43 7.53
N TYR A 118 -4.93 1.52 6.24
CA TYR A 118 -6.06 2.29 5.75
C TYR A 118 -6.88 1.45 4.76
N VAL A 119 -8.20 1.49 4.89
CA VAL A 119 -9.10 0.70 4.04
C VAL A 119 -9.84 1.61 3.08
N PHE A 120 -9.85 1.22 1.82
CA PHE A 120 -10.64 1.79 0.75
C PHE A 120 -11.77 0.81 0.40
N ILE A 121 -13.02 1.28 0.48
CA ILE A 121 -14.21 0.45 0.26
C ILE A 121 -14.49 0.30 -1.24
N ASN A 122 -14.76 -0.92 -1.69
CA ASN A 122 -15.11 -1.22 -3.06
C ASN A 122 -16.56 -0.80 -3.37
N ALA A 123 -16.74 0.26 -4.16
CA ALA A 123 -18.07 0.73 -4.57
C ALA A 123 -18.60 0.02 -5.83
N GLY A 124 -17.91 -1.01 -6.33
CA GLY A 124 -18.25 -1.82 -7.50
C GLY A 124 -17.70 -1.29 -8.83
N THR A 125 -17.35 0.00 -8.92
CA THR A 125 -16.75 0.60 -10.13
C THR A 125 -15.39 1.24 -9.86
N LYS A 126 -15.15 1.59 -8.59
CA LYS A 126 -13.93 2.18 -8.07
C LYS A 126 -13.92 2.01 -6.56
N PHE A 127 -12.77 2.25 -5.96
CA PHE A 127 -12.71 2.39 -4.51
C PHE A 127 -13.13 3.79 -4.04
N ARG A 128 -13.54 3.88 -2.77
CA ARG A 128 -13.86 5.14 -2.08
C ARG A 128 -13.36 5.13 -0.64
N ALA A 129 -13.21 6.32 -0.07
CA ALA A 129 -12.96 6.44 1.37
C ALA A 129 -14.13 5.81 2.17
N PRO A 130 -13.84 5.21 3.33
CA PRO A 130 -14.86 4.71 4.23
C PRO A 130 -15.65 5.86 4.82
N THR A 131 -16.89 5.58 5.17
CA THR A 131 -17.83 6.49 5.81
C THR A 131 -18.23 5.90 7.17
N ALA A 132 -18.88 6.72 8.02
CA ALA A 132 -19.38 6.24 9.31
C ALA A 132 -20.43 5.11 9.21
N LYS A 133 -20.95 4.81 8.00
CA LYS A 133 -21.90 3.72 7.76
C LYS A 133 -21.23 2.39 7.45
N ASP A 134 -19.95 2.40 7.09
CA ASP A 134 -19.22 1.20 6.71
C ASP A 134 -18.71 0.50 7.98
N ILE A 135 -19.06 -0.77 8.13
CA ILE A 135 -18.55 -1.61 9.22
C ILE A 135 -17.37 -2.40 8.65
N ILE A 136 -16.19 -2.21 9.24
CA ILE A 136 -14.93 -2.77 8.74
C ILE A 136 -14.39 -3.81 9.72
N HIS A 137 -14.11 -5.01 9.23
CA HIS A 137 -13.56 -6.14 9.97
C HIS A 137 -12.14 -6.49 9.48
N LEU A 138 -11.11 -6.00 10.19
CA LEU A 138 -9.69 -6.24 9.91
C LEU A 138 -9.17 -7.52 10.58
#